data_AF-A0A7V0JS14-F1
#
_entry.id   AF-A0A7V0JS14-F1
#
_cell.length_a   1.000
_cell.length_b   1.000
_cell.length_c   1.000
_cell.angle_alpha   90.00
_cell.angle_beta   90.00
_cell.angle_gamma   90.00
#
_symmetry.space_group_name_H-M   'P 1'
#
loop_
_entity.id
_entity.type
_entity.pdbx_description
1 polymer ?
#
loop_
_entity_poly.entity_id
_entity_poly.type
_entity_poly.pdbx_seq_one_letter_code
_entity_poly.pdbx_strand_id
1 'polypeptide(L)'
;MEVTAYCGCGKCCGWERGRWRYLKLDVWNRYVSSGKRKGQPYSGHTASGTKPHQPHPGLISMDSVVHPWMIPIRLIFFPWLLMPRDGTIAADTRYYHFGTRMYIPGYGWGVAEDRGSAIKGPDRIDVYFNSHQKALAWGRKRVDVRIER
;
A
#
# COMPACT_ATOMS: atom_id res chain seq x y z
N MET A 1 13.01 3.06 -12.49
CA MET A 1 11.93 3.97 -12.02
C MET A 1 12.28 4.55 -10.64
N GLU A 2 11.83 5.76 -10.31
CA GLU A 2 11.78 6.28 -8.93
C GLU A 2 10.64 5.59 -8.16
N VAL A 3 10.99 4.92 -7.07
CA VAL A 3 10.04 4.22 -6.20
C VAL A 3 10.09 4.87 -4.82
N THR A 4 8.96 5.42 -4.40
CA THR A 4 8.74 5.89 -3.02
C THR A 4 7.87 4.91 -2.25
N ALA A 5 7.62 5.18 -0.97
CA ALA A 5 6.66 4.44 -0.18
C ALA A 5 5.65 5.33 0.55
N TYR A 6 4.46 4.79 0.75
CA TYR A 6 3.38 5.42 1.51
C TYR A 6 2.69 4.45 2.49
N CYS A 7 1.92 5.00 3.41
CA CYS A 7 1.06 4.26 4.35
C CYS A 7 -0.36 4.79 4.38
N GLY A 8 -1.29 4.03 4.98
CA GLY A 8 -2.67 4.46 5.25
C GLY A 8 -2.84 5.58 6.30
N CYS A 9 -1.74 6.21 6.69
CA CYS A 9 -1.66 7.26 7.69
C CYS A 9 -2.14 8.61 7.14
N GLY A 10 -2.68 9.48 8.01
CA GLY A 10 -3.23 10.78 7.60
C GLY A 10 -2.24 11.71 6.89
N LYS A 11 -0.94 11.60 7.19
CA LYS A 11 0.13 12.36 6.53
C LYS A 11 0.33 11.96 5.07
N CYS A 12 0.30 10.66 4.76
CA CYS A 12 0.49 10.15 3.39
C CYS A 12 -0.80 10.23 2.58
N CYS A 13 -1.93 9.89 3.19
CA CYS A 13 -3.22 9.81 2.48
C CYS A 13 -4.06 11.10 2.55
N GLY A 14 -3.62 12.11 3.29
CA GLY A 14 -4.34 13.38 3.39
C GLY A 14 -5.70 13.23 4.08
N TRP A 15 -5.70 12.76 5.32
CA TRP A 15 -6.91 12.73 6.16
C TRP A 15 -6.61 13.13 7.61
N GLU A 16 -7.63 13.63 8.29
CA GLU A 16 -7.58 13.99 9.71
C GLU A 16 -8.72 13.31 10.49
N ARG A 17 -8.55 13.16 11.81
CA ARG A 17 -9.56 12.54 12.67
C ARG A 17 -10.58 13.59 13.13
N GLY A 18 -11.86 13.29 12.90
CA GLY A 18 -12.99 14.14 13.28
C GLY A 18 -13.04 15.46 12.50
N ARG A 19 -14.12 16.22 12.71
CA ARG A 19 -14.34 17.52 12.05
C ARG A 19 -14.38 18.64 13.08
N TRP A 20 -13.71 19.75 12.81
CA TRP A 20 -13.73 20.92 13.70
C TRP A 20 -15.12 21.51 13.94
N ARG A 21 -16.05 21.33 13.00
CA ARG A 21 -17.47 21.65 13.18
C ARG A 21 -18.11 20.97 14.41
N TYR A 22 -17.56 19.84 14.83
CA TYR A 22 -18.03 19.06 15.98
C TYR A 22 -16.93 18.93 17.05
N LEU A 23 -16.00 19.89 17.14
CA LEU A 23 -14.88 19.85 18.09
C LEU A 23 -14.04 18.56 18.03
N LYS A 24 -14.03 17.88 16.86
CA LYS A 24 -13.44 16.54 16.66
C LYS A 24 -14.05 15.42 17.52
N LEU A 25 -15.21 15.65 18.13
CA LEU A 25 -16.01 14.67 18.86
C LEU A 25 -16.98 13.89 17.94
N ASP A 26 -16.81 13.99 16.62
CA ASP A 26 -17.62 13.26 15.65
C ASP A 26 -17.33 11.75 15.75
N VAL A 27 -18.19 11.03 16.47
CA VAL A 27 -18.10 9.58 16.68
C VAL A 27 -18.45 8.80 15.40
N TRP A 28 -19.25 9.40 14.52
CA TRP A 28 -19.77 8.75 13.31
C TRP A 28 -18.81 8.88 12.13
N ASN A 29 -18.22 10.06 11.91
CA ASN A 29 -17.18 10.26 10.89
C ASN A 29 -15.80 10.35 11.52
N ARG A 30 -15.23 9.19 11.81
CA ARG A 30 -13.91 9.09 12.44
C ARG A 30 -12.80 9.74 11.59
N TYR A 31 -12.87 9.66 10.25
CA TYR A 31 -11.84 10.16 9.35
C TYR A 31 -12.41 11.05 8.23
N VAL A 32 -11.79 12.21 8.05
CA VAL A 32 -12.22 13.23 7.10
C VAL A 32 -11.04 13.55 6.19
N SER A 33 -11.29 13.62 4.88
CA SER A 33 -10.27 13.99 3.90
C SER A 33 -9.77 15.41 4.15
N SER A 34 -8.48 15.65 3.91
CA SER A 34 -7.82 16.96 3.95
C SER A 34 -7.45 17.43 2.54
N GLY A 35 -6.99 18.67 2.39
CA GLY A 35 -6.63 19.26 1.09
C GLY A 35 -7.83 19.55 0.19
N LYS A 36 -7.79 19.12 -1.08
CA LYS A 36 -8.80 19.48 -2.09
C LYS A 36 -10.21 18.98 -1.78
N ARG A 37 -10.33 17.85 -1.05
CA ARG A 37 -11.62 17.25 -0.65
C ARG A 37 -11.92 17.49 0.83
N LYS A 38 -11.42 18.60 1.40
CA LYS A 38 -11.53 18.90 2.84
C LYS A 38 -12.98 18.79 3.32
N GLY A 39 -13.20 17.99 4.36
CA GLY A 39 -14.53 17.84 4.97
C GLY A 39 -15.36 16.65 4.47
N GLN A 40 -14.94 15.95 3.41
CA GLN A 40 -15.60 14.73 2.92
C GLN A 40 -15.14 13.50 3.70
N PRO A 41 -16.00 12.47 3.87
CA PRO A 41 -15.61 11.21 4.50
C PRO A 41 -14.40 10.57 3.79
N TYR A 42 -13.44 10.06 4.56
CA TYR A 42 -12.30 9.32 4.02
C TYR A 42 -12.53 7.81 4.16
N SER A 43 -12.46 7.08 3.05
CA SER A 43 -12.77 5.64 3.00
C SER A 43 -11.56 4.75 3.31
N GLY A 44 -10.33 5.20 2.98
CA GLY A 44 -9.13 4.36 3.07
C GLY A 44 -8.96 3.36 1.93
N HIS A 45 -9.84 3.40 0.93
CA HIS A 45 -9.73 2.55 -0.26
C HIS A 45 -8.82 3.19 -1.30
N THR A 46 -8.20 2.35 -2.11
CA THR A 46 -7.39 2.74 -3.28
C THR A 46 -8.29 3.34 -4.37
N ALA A 47 -7.68 3.96 -5.37
CA ALA A 47 -8.39 4.44 -6.54
C ALA A 47 -9.13 3.35 -7.35
N SER A 48 -8.70 2.08 -7.27
CA SER A 48 -9.42 0.93 -7.84
C SER A 48 -10.57 0.42 -6.95
N GLY A 49 -10.67 0.90 -5.70
CA GLY A 49 -11.69 0.50 -4.74
C GLY A 49 -11.26 -0.62 -3.78
N THR A 50 -10.05 -1.15 -3.92
CA THR A 50 -9.51 -2.19 -3.04
C THR A 50 -8.96 -1.61 -1.73
N LYS A 51 -8.69 -2.47 -0.74
CA LYS A 51 -7.99 -2.05 0.49
C LYS A 51 -6.49 -2.17 0.26
N PRO A 52 -5.70 -1.12 0.51
CA PRO A 52 -4.27 -1.16 0.27
C PRO A 52 -3.60 -2.15 1.22
N HIS A 53 -2.64 -2.93 0.70
CA HIS A 53 -1.97 -3.98 1.45
C HIS A 53 -0.50 -4.13 1.04
N GLN A 54 0.33 -4.52 2.00
CA GLN A 54 1.74 -4.82 1.77
C GLN A 54 1.87 -6.24 1.20
N PRO A 55 2.83 -6.53 0.30
CA PRO A 55 3.05 -7.88 -0.17
C PRO A 55 3.42 -8.77 1.01
N HIS A 56 2.93 -10.00 0.98
CA HIS A 56 3.41 -11.03 1.87
C HIS A 56 3.85 -12.25 1.06
N PRO A 57 4.99 -12.84 1.42
CA PRO A 57 5.41 -14.07 0.78
C PRO A 57 4.47 -15.22 1.18
N GLY A 58 4.37 -16.23 0.31
CA GLY A 58 3.70 -17.48 0.64
C GLY A 58 4.56 -18.39 1.52
N LEU A 59 4.10 -19.62 1.73
CA LEU A 59 4.80 -20.61 2.56
C LEU A 59 6.20 -20.94 2.08
N ILE A 60 6.41 -21.07 0.77
CA ILE A 60 7.72 -21.37 0.21
C ILE A 60 8.43 -20.03 -0.01
N SER A 61 9.00 -19.49 1.06
CA SER A 61 9.71 -18.23 1.02
C SER A 61 10.88 -18.21 1.99
N MET A 62 11.78 -17.23 1.81
CA MET A 62 12.92 -17.02 2.71
C MET A 62 12.48 -16.84 4.16
N ASP A 63 11.30 -16.27 4.40
CA ASP A 63 10.77 -16.11 5.75
C ASP A 63 10.50 -17.46 6.43
N SER A 64 9.99 -18.45 5.69
CA SER A 64 9.80 -19.81 6.21
C SER A 64 11.11 -20.59 6.39
N VAL A 65 12.15 -20.25 5.63
CA VAL A 65 13.50 -20.80 5.83
C VAL A 65 14.13 -20.26 7.12
N VAL A 66 13.94 -18.96 7.41
CA VAL A 66 14.47 -18.32 8.62
C VAL A 66 13.68 -18.71 9.87
N HIS A 67 12.36 -18.90 9.75
CA HIS A 67 11.47 -19.20 10.87
C HIS A 67 10.74 -20.55 10.70
N PRO A 68 11.44 -21.69 10.58
CA PRO A 68 10.81 -22.98 10.27
C PRO A 68 9.84 -23.46 11.36
N TRP A 69 10.05 -23.07 12.62
CA TRP A 69 9.13 -23.41 13.74
C TRP A 69 7.74 -22.77 13.61
N MET A 70 7.58 -21.75 12.75
CA MET A 70 6.27 -21.15 12.46
C MET A 70 5.43 -21.99 11.50
N ILE A 71 6.02 -22.95 10.79
CA ILE A 71 5.33 -23.73 9.74
C ILE A 71 4.12 -24.49 10.31
N PRO A 72 4.21 -25.26 11.41
CA PRO A 72 3.05 -25.95 11.98
C PRO A 72 1.93 -24.98 12.40
N ILE A 73 2.30 -23.83 12.98
CA ILE A 73 1.35 -22.80 13.43
C ILE A 73 0.63 -22.17 12.22
N ARG A 74 1.36 -21.85 11.15
CA ARG A 74 0.79 -21.31 9.90
C ARG A 74 -0.18 -22.29 9.26
N LEU A 75 0.18 -23.56 9.20
CA LEU A 75 -0.68 -24.61 8.65
C LEU A 75 -1.98 -24.78 9.43
N ILE A 76 -1.92 -24.73 10.77
CA ILE A 76 -3.08 -25.00 11.63
C ILE A 76 -3.99 -23.78 11.77
N PHE A 77 -3.43 -22.59 12.02
CA PHE A 77 -4.22 -21.41 12.40
C PHE A 77 -4.39 -20.39 11.27
N PHE A 78 -3.55 -20.45 10.22
CA PHE A 78 -3.53 -19.43 9.17
C PHE A 78 -3.36 -20.02 7.76
N PRO A 79 -4.23 -20.96 7.32
CA PRO A 79 -4.12 -21.61 6.01
C PRO A 79 -4.26 -20.64 4.82
N TRP A 80 -4.71 -19.40 5.02
CA TRP A 80 -4.71 -18.38 3.96
C TRP A 80 -3.35 -17.72 3.73
N LEU A 81 -2.39 -17.84 4.66
CA LEU A 81 -1.00 -17.37 4.48
C LEU A 81 -0.15 -18.30 3.60
N LEU A 82 -0.73 -19.42 3.14
CA LEU A 82 -0.07 -20.35 2.21
C LEU A 82 0.26 -19.67 0.88
N MET A 83 -0.70 -18.90 0.37
CA MET A 83 -0.59 -18.26 -0.93
C MET A 83 0.10 -16.90 -0.80
N PRO A 84 1.07 -16.57 -1.68
CA PRO A 84 1.62 -15.23 -1.72
C PRO A 84 0.54 -14.23 -2.13
N ARG A 85 0.70 -12.99 -1.68
CA ARG A 85 -0.15 -11.88 -2.11
C ARG A 85 0.71 -10.70 -2.50
N ASP A 86 0.36 -10.12 -3.64
CA ASP A 86 1.03 -8.95 -4.17
C ASP A 86 0.69 -7.70 -3.33
N GLY A 87 1.57 -6.72 -3.38
CA GLY A 87 1.35 -5.41 -2.76
C GLY A 87 0.50 -4.47 -3.60
N THR A 88 -0.04 -3.44 -2.95
CA THR A 88 -0.67 -2.30 -3.61
C THR A 88 0.39 -1.30 -4.09
N ILE A 89 0.31 -0.91 -5.36
CA ILE A 89 1.14 0.12 -5.97
C ILE A 89 0.25 1.29 -6.40
N ALA A 90 0.68 2.51 -6.08
CA ALA A 90 0.15 3.73 -6.68
C ALA A 90 0.98 4.12 -7.90
N ALA A 91 0.31 4.32 -9.04
CA ALA A 91 0.96 4.64 -10.31
C ALA A 91 0.12 5.62 -11.14
N ASP A 92 0.72 6.18 -12.19
CA ASP A 92 -0.02 6.99 -13.16
C ASP A 92 -0.77 6.09 -14.16
N THR A 93 -2.10 6.07 -14.06
CA THR A 93 -2.95 5.20 -14.88
C THR A 93 -2.97 5.52 -16.37
N ARG A 94 -2.34 6.62 -16.79
CA ARG A 94 -2.11 6.91 -18.21
C ARG A 94 -1.02 6.01 -18.82
N TYR A 95 -0.13 5.48 -17.98
CA TYR A 95 0.97 4.60 -18.37
C TYR A 95 0.78 3.17 -17.86
N TYR A 96 0.23 3.02 -16.65
CA TYR A 96 0.03 1.71 -16.01
C TYR A 96 -1.43 1.56 -15.57
N HIS A 97 -2.23 0.88 -16.39
CA HIS A 97 -3.62 0.61 -16.08
C HIS A 97 -3.77 -0.14 -14.74
N PHE A 98 -4.93 -0.02 -14.10
CA PHE A 98 -5.18 -0.82 -12.91
C PHE A 98 -5.09 -2.31 -13.24
N GLY A 99 -4.44 -3.07 -12.37
CA GLY A 99 -4.11 -4.48 -12.61
C GLY A 99 -2.72 -4.72 -13.20
N THR A 100 -1.99 -3.69 -13.65
CA THR A 100 -0.60 -3.86 -14.09
C THR A 100 0.24 -4.39 -12.93
N ARG A 101 0.82 -5.57 -13.12
CA ARG A 101 1.64 -6.26 -12.13
C ARG A 101 3.11 -5.94 -12.33
N MET A 102 3.82 -5.68 -11.24
CA MET A 102 5.21 -5.22 -11.26
C MET A 102 6.02 -5.89 -10.15
N TYR A 103 7.27 -6.24 -10.45
CA TYR A 103 8.24 -6.67 -9.46
C TYR A 103 9.18 -5.51 -9.12
N ILE A 104 9.24 -5.17 -7.83
CA ILE A 104 10.08 -4.11 -7.30
C ILE A 104 11.15 -4.75 -6.39
N PRO A 105 12.43 -4.66 -6.75
CA PRO A 105 13.51 -5.19 -5.94
C PRO A 105 13.47 -4.68 -4.49
N GLY A 106 13.48 -5.62 -3.54
CA GLY A 106 13.39 -5.34 -2.10
C GLY A 106 11.97 -5.12 -1.54
N TYR A 107 10.96 -4.97 -2.40
CA TYR A 107 9.55 -4.92 -1.97
C TYR A 107 8.82 -6.23 -2.31
N GLY A 108 9.06 -6.77 -3.51
CA GLY A 108 8.40 -7.96 -4.04
C GLY A 108 7.44 -7.61 -5.19
N TRP A 109 6.49 -8.50 -5.43
CA TRP A 109 5.44 -8.29 -6.42
C TRP A 109 4.38 -7.34 -5.91
N GLY A 110 3.87 -6.49 -6.80
CA GLY A 110 2.77 -5.57 -6.52
C GLY A 110 1.93 -5.30 -7.76
N VAL A 111 0.75 -4.75 -7.55
CA VAL A 111 -0.24 -4.45 -8.58
C VAL A 111 -0.62 -2.97 -8.51
N ALA A 112 -0.68 -2.32 -9.67
CA ALA A 112 -1.20 -0.97 -9.79
C ALA A 112 -2.70 -0.96 -9.44
N GLU A 113 -3.03 -0.42 -8.26
CA GLU A 113 -4.39 -0.35 -7.73
C GLU A 113 -4.75 1.06 -7.28
N ASP A 114 -3.75 1.92 -7.06
CA ASP A 114 -3.96 3.24 -6.48
C ASP A 114 -3.39 4.36 -7.36
N ARG A 115 -3.76 5.61 -7.04
CA ARG A 115 -3.27 6.80 -7.73
C ARG A 115 -2.92 7.90 -6.74
N GLY A 116 -1.71 8.44 -6.87
CA GLY A 116 -1.29 9.64 -6.17
C GLY A 116 -1.45 10.90 -7.02
N SER A 117 -1.76 12.02 -6.37
CA SER A 117 -1.70 13.34 -7.02
C SER A 117 -0.25 13.71 -7.40
N ALA A 118 0.73 13.29 -6.60
CA ALA A 118 2.15 13.51 -6.86
C ALA A 118 2.76 12.44 -7.80
N ILE A 119 2.15 11.25 -7.90
CA ILE A 119 2.68 10.13 -8.69
C ILE A 119 2.23 10.32 -10.14
N LYS A 120 3.15 10.79 -10.99
CA LYS A 120 2.92 11.19 -12.38
C LYS A 120 4.07 10.78 -13.27
N GLY A 121 3.72 10.40 -14.51
CA GLY A 121 4.68 9.96 -15.52
C GLY A 121 4.98 8.46 -15.45
N PRO A 122 5.76 7.94 -16.41
CA PRO A 122 6.09 6.52 -16.51
C PRO A 122 7.15 6.09 -15.50
N ASP A 123 7.97 7.01 -15.00
CA ASP A 123 9.15 6.69 -14.19
C ASP A 123 8.94 6.85 -12.68
N ARG A 124 7.70 7.01 -12.21
CA ARG A 124 7.40 7.25 -10.80
C ARG A 124 6.25 6.39 -10.29
N ILE A 125 6.51 5.62 -9.24
CA ILE A 125 5.52 4.77 -8.56
C ILE A 125 5.70 4.87 -7.04
N ASP A 126 4.65 4.52 -6.30
CA ASP A 126 4.64 4.52 -4.84
C ASP A 126 4.19 3.16 -4.33
N VAL A 127 4.94 2.53 -3.42
CA VAL A 127 4.61 1.21 -2.89
C VAL A 127 3.98 1.32 -1.49
N TYR A 128 2.96 0.53 -1.22
CA TYR A 128 2.25 0.60 0.05
C TYR A 128 2.92 -0.21 1.16
N PHE A 129 3.01 0.37 2.35
CA PHE A 129 3.41 -0.31 3.58
C PHE A 129 2.35 -0.15 4.68
N ASN A 130 2.18 -1.20 5.48
CA ASN A 130 1.24 -1.20 6.61
C ASN A 130 1.65 -0.22 7.75
N SER A 131 2.92 0.18 7.81
CA SER A 131 3.45 1.07 8.85
C SER A 131 4.18 2.27 8.25
N HIS A 132 3.95 3.44 8.83
CA HIS A 132 4.65 4.67 8.45
C HIS A 132 6.17 4.56 8.61
N GLN A 133 6.62 3.92 9.69
CA GLN A 133 8.04 3.73 9.92
C GLN A 133 8.68 2.85 8.85
N LYS A 134 7.97 1.81 8.37
CA LYS A 134 8.44 0.97 7.25
C LYS A 134 8.50 1.75 5.94
N ALA A 135 7.50 2.60 5.67
CA ALA A 135 7.52 3.48 4.50
C ALA A 135 8.68 4.48 4.54
N LEU A 136 8.97 5.07 5.71
CA LEU A 136 10.12 5.95 5.88
C LEU A 136 11.45 5.21 5.71
N ALA A 137 11.57 4.01 6.28
CA ALA A 137 12.76 3.17 6.13
C ALA A 137 12.99 2.72 4.69
N TRP A 138 11.93 2.53 3.90
CA TRP A 138 12.04 2.27 2.47
C TRP A 138 12.66 3.46 1.71
N GLY A 139 12.24 4.68 2.06
CA GLY A 139 12.76 5.93 1.50
C GLY A 139 12.38 6.16 0.04
N ARG A 140 13.16 7.00 -0.64
CA ARG A 140 13.06 7.21 -2.09
C ARG A 140 14.29 6.60 -2.73
N LYS A 141 14.10 5.76 -3.74
CA LYS A 141 15.21 5.15 -4.48
C LYS A 141 14.85 4.90 -5.93
N ARG A 142 15.87 4.85 -6.78
CA ARG A 142 15.73 4.41 -8.16
C ARG A 142 16.09 2.93 -8.23
N VAL A 143 15.15 2.12 -8.67
CA VAL A 143 15.34 0.67 -8.88
C VAL A 143 14.84 0.28 -10.25
N ASP A 144 15.37 -0.82 -10.77
CA ASP A 144 14.88 -1.42 -12.00
C ASP A 144 13.60 -2.22 -11.70
N VAL A 145 12.49 -1.80 -12.28
CA VAL A 145 11.16 -2.36 -12.02
C VAL A 145 10.79 -3.22 -13.21
N ARG A 146 10.53 -4.50 -12.96
CA ARG A 146 10.09 -5.42 -13.99
C ARG A 146 8.57 -5.40 -14.07
N ILE A 147 8.03 -4.94 -15.19
CA ILE A 147 6.59 -4.94 -15.44
C ILE A 147 6.21 -6.26 -16.11
N GLU A 148 5.18 -6.91 -15.61
CA GLU A 148 4.54 -8.05 -16.25
C GLU A 148 3.61 -7.54 -17.35
N ARG A 149 3.87 -7.94 -18.59
CA ARG A 149 3.11 -7.54 -19.78
C ARG A 149 2.02 -8.55 -20.09
#